data_AF-A0A7C7HEJ0-F1
#
_entry.id   AF-A0A7C7HEJ0-F1
#
_cell.length_a   1.000
_cell.length_b   1.000
_cell.length_c   1.000
_cell.angle_alpha   90.00
_cell.angle_beta   90.00
_cell.angle_gamma   90.00
#
_symmetry.space_group_name_H-M   'P 1'
#
loop_
_entity.id
_entity.type
_entity.pdbx_description
1 polymer ?
#
loop_
_entity_poly.entity_id
_entity_poly.type
_entity_poly.pdbx_seq_one_letter_code
_entity_poly.pdbx_strand_id
1 'polypeptide(L)'
;MIILCHLAGSVPLLIYLIELVVDVPSSFEISILLSALTLFGLGTAKGRITLQNPFQSGFEMLVVGGLALGVTYAIGELLRNLIPV
;
A
#
# COMPACT_ATOMS: atom_id res chain seq x y z
N MET A 1 13.48 -6.07 -11.80
CA MET A 1 13.14 -5.06 -10.77
C MET A 1 11.93 -4.22 -11.17
N ILE A 2 11.93 -3.59 -12.36
CA ILE A 2 10.81 -2.77 -12.88
C ILE A 2 9.48 -3.54 -12.98
N ILE A 3 9.50 -4.76 -13.52
CA ILE A 3 8.30 -5.60 -13.69
C ILE A 3 7.60 -5.90 -12.34
N LEU A 4 8.38 -6.17 -11.30
CA LEU A 4 7.84 -6.48 -9.97
C LEU A 4 7.13 -5.27 -9.34
N CYS A 5 7.66 -4.06 -9.56
CA CYS A 5 7.08 -2.82 -9.04
C CYS A 5 5.74 -2.51 -9.71
N HIS A 6 5.64 -2.77 -11.01
CA HIS A 6 4.40 -2.60 -11.77
C HIS A 6 3.31 -3.58 -11.31
N LEU A 7 3.65 -4.86 -11.18
CA LEU A 7 2.71 -5.87 -10.69
C LEU A 7 2.24 -5.58 -9.27
N ALA A 8 3.16 -5.17 -8.37
CA ALA A 8 2.81 -4.84 -6.99
C ALA A 8 1.91 -3.59 -6.89
N GLY A 9 2.19 -2.53 -7.66
CA GLY A 9 1.35 -1.32 -7.65
C GLY A 9 -0.07 -1.56 -8.19
N SER A 10 -0.22 -2.49 -9.14
CA SER A 10 -1.52 -2.80 -9.75
C SER A 10 -2.47 -3.58 -8.85
N VAL A 11 -1.98 -4.27 -7.80
CA VAL A 11 -2.83 -5.09 -6.92
C VAL A 11 -3.88 -4.27 -6.16
N PRO A 12 -3.53 -3.23 -5.37
CA PRO A 12 -4.53 -2.44 -4.66
C PRO A 12 -5.42 -1.61 -5.59
N LEU A 13 -4.90 -1.18 -6.75
CA LEU A 13 -5.69 -0.47 -7.76
C LEU A 13 -6.78 -1.34 -8.40
N LEU A 14 -6.58 -2.67 -8.42
CA LEU A 14 -7.55 -3.60 -8.99
C LEU A 14 -8.90 -3.56 -8.27
N ILE A 15 -8.91 -3.31 -6.96
CA ILE A 15 -10.15 -3.21 -6.18
C ILE A 15 -10.98 -1.98 -6.60
N TYR A 16 -10.31 -0.88 -6.93
CA TYR A 16 -10.95 0.35 -7.43
C TYR A 16 -11.54 0.15 -8.83
N LEU A 17 -10.90 -0.66 -9.68
CA LEU A 17 -11.47 -1.02 -10.98
C LEU A 17 -12.70 -1.91 -10.86
N ILE A 18 -12.75 -2.78 -9.84
CA ILE A 18 -13.91 -3.64 -9.57
C ILE A 18 -15.07 -2.81 -8.97
N GLU A 19 -14.76 -1.86 -8.09
CA GLU A 19 -15.74 -0.91 -7.52
C GLU A 19 -16.48 -0.10 -8.59
N LEU A 20 -15.83 0.19 -9.73
CA LEU A 20 -16.46 0.88 -10.85
C LEU A 20 -17.61 0.07 -11.49
N VAL A 21 -17.58 -1.26 -11.37
CA VAL A 21 -18.54 -2.18 -12.01
C VAL A 21 -19.52 -2.77 -11.00
N VAL A 22 -19.11 -2.93 -9.74
CA VAL A 22 -19.92 -3.48 -8.65
C VAL A 22 -19.80 -2.50 -7.49
N ASP A 23 -20.93 -1.95 -7.04
CA ASP A 23 -20.97 -1.07 -5.85
C ASP A 23 -20.63 -1.92 -4.62
N VAL A 24 -19.36 -1.88 -4.21
CA VAL A 24 -18.87 -2.61 -3.04
C VAL A 24 -18.86 -1.64 -1.85
N PRO A 25 -19.65 -1.89 -0.80
CA PRO A 25 -19.52 -1.11 0.42
C PRO A 25 -18.13 -1.33 1.02
N SER A 26 -17.46 -0.24 1.41
CA SER A 26 -16.13 -0.23 2.04
C SER A 26 -14.92 -0.59 1.15
N SER A 27 -14.96 -0.28 -0.15
CA SER A 27 -13.83 -0.50 -1.07
C SER A 27 -12.51 0.10 -0.59
N PHE A 28 -12.55 1.26 0.09
CA PHE A 28 -11.35 1.90 0.65
C PHE A 28 -10.66 1.04 1.71
N GLU A 29 -11.42 0.44 2.63
CA GLU A 29 -10.88 -0.43 3.68
C GLU A 29 -10.27 -1.70 3.07
N ILE A 30 -10.94 -2.28 2.08
CA ILE A 30 -10.45 -3.46 1.35
C ILE A 30 -9.16 -3.11 0.61
N SER A 31 -9.10 -1.94 -0.02
CA SER A 31 -7.92 -1.45 -0.75
C SER A 31 -6.71 -1.24 0.15
N ILE A 32 -6.94 -0.73 1.37
CA ILE A 32 -5.90 -0.61 2.40
C ILE A 32 -5.39 -2.00 2.82
N LEU A 33 -6.29 -2.95 3.08
CA LEU A 33 -5.91 -4.31 3.46
C LEU A 33 -5.09 -4.99 2.35
N LEU A 34 -5.49 -4.80 1.09
CA LEU A 34 -4.78 -5.33 -0.07
C LEU A 34 -3.41 -4.68 -0.27
N SER A 35 -3.30 -3.36 -0.03
CA SER A 35 -2.02 -2.64 -0.03
C SER A 35 -1.08 -3.17 1.05
N ALA A 36 -1.58 -3.38 2.26
CA ALA A 36 -0.83 -3.93 3.37
C ALA A 36 -0.32 -5.35 3.05
N LEU A 37 -1.19 -6.21 2.52
CA LEU A 37 -0.81 -7.56 2.08
C LEU A 37 0.22 -7.52 0.95
N THR A 38 0.10 -6.57 0.02
CA THR A 38 1.05 -6.41 -1.09
C THR A 38 2.42 -5.96 -0.60
N LEU A 39 2.49 -4.97 0.30
CA LEU A 39 3.74 -4.51 0.91
C LEU A 39 4.41 -5.60 1.74
N PHE A 40 3.62 -6.34 2.52
CA PHE A 40 4.12 -7.48 3.30
C PHE A 40 4.60 -8.63 2.40
N GLY A 41 3.84 -8.96 1.35
CA GLY A 41 4.19 -9.97 0.35
C GLY A 41 5.48 -9.62 -0.40
N LEU A 42 5.61 -8.35 -0.81
CA LEU A 42 6.85 -7.87 -1.45
C LEU A 42 8.02 -7.89 -0.47
N GLY A 43 7.79 -7.47 0.78
CA GLY A 43 8.76 -7.48 1.87
C GLY A 43 9.24 -8.89 2.27
N THR A 44 8.35 -9.88 2.26
CA THR A 44 8.69 -11.29 2.51
C THR A 44 9.42 -11.90 1.32
N ALA A 45 8.99 -11.61 0.08
CA ALA A 45 9.65 -12.06 -1.14
C ALA A 45 11.09 -11.55 -1.24
N LYS A 46 11.33 -10.26 -0.98
CA LYS A 46 12.69 -9.70 -0.96
C LYS A 46 13.54 -10.27 0.20
N GLY A 47 12.92 -10.53 1.35
CA GLY A 47 13.60 -11.16 2.50
C GLY A 47 14.09 -12.58 2.20
N ARG A 48 13.26 -13.38 1.49
CA ARG A 48 13.63 -14.72 1.00
C ARG A 48 14.82 -14.68 0.05
N ILE A 49 14.86 -13.71 -0.88
CA ILE A 49 15.94 -13.59 -1.87
C ILE A 49 17.27 -13.18 -1.21
N THR A 50 17.20 -12.41 -0.13
CA THR A 50 18.39 -11.85 0.56
C THR A 50 18.88 -12.74 1.72
N LEU A 51 18.35 -13.96 1.89
CA LEU A 51 18.67 -14.87 3.02
C LEU A 51 18.41 -14.26 4.41
N GLN A 52 17.56 -13.24 4.50
CA GLN A 52 17.15 -12.62 5.77
C GLN A 52 15.82 -13.21 6.25
N ASN A 53 15.46 -12.98 7.51
CA ASN A 53 14.18 -13.42 8.06
C ASN A 53 13.02 -12.78 7.27
N PRO A 54 12.25 -13.55 6.49
CA PRO A 54 11.28 -13.00 5.55
C PRO A 54 10.14 -12.29 6.27
N PHE A 55 9.75 -12.78 7.45
CA PHE A 55 8.70 -12.19 8.26
C PHE A 55 9.08 -10.81 8.83
N GLN A 56 10.35 -10.63 9.25
CA GLN A 56 10.86 -9.34 9.71
C GLN A 56 10.94 -8.33 8.55
N SER A 57 11.49 -8.74 7.41
CA SER A 57 11.57 -7.88 6.21
C SER A 57 10.18 -7.46 5.69
N GLY A 58 9.19 -8.35 5.80
CA GLY A 58 7.78 -8.04 5.55
C GLY A 58 7.22 -6.97 6.48
N PHE A 59 7.43 -7.15 7.79
CA PHE A 59 6.93 -6.22 8.81
C PHE A 59 7.62 -4.86 8.75
N GLU A 60 8.94 -4.83 8.56
CA GLU A 60 9.71 -3.60 8.40
C GLU A 60 9.21 -2.80 7.18
N MET A 61 8.89 -3.48 6.08
CA MET A 61 8.32 -2.84 4.90
C MET A 61 6.89 -2.33 5.12
N LEU A 62 6.07 -3.05 5.88
CA LEU A 62 4.75 -2.58 6.31
C LEU A 62 4.85 -1.31 7.15
N VAL A 63 5.76 -1.28 8.13
CA VAL A 63 5.96 -0.13 9.02
C VAL A 63 6.45 1.08 8.22
N VAL A 64 7.44 0.91 7.34
CA VAL A 64 7.94 2.00 6.50
C VAL A 64 6.84 2.55 5.57
N GLY A 65 6.05 1.67 4.95
CA GLY A 65 4.92 2.08 4.11
C GLY A 65 3.82 2.79 4.92
N GLY A 66 3.51 2.29 6.12
CA GLY A 66 2.54 2.91 7.03
C GLY A 66 2.98 4.29 7.50
N LEU A 67 4.26 4.48 7.83
CA LEU A 67 4.82 5.79 8.17
C LEU A 67 4.72 6.76 6.99
N ALA A 68 5.02 6.31 5.77
CA ALA A 68 4.87 7.14 4.57
C ALA A 68 3.42 7.59 4.34
N LEU A 69 2.44 6.70 4.58
CA LEU A 69 1.01 7.05 4.54
C LEU A 69 0.67 8.11 5.60
N GLY A 70 1.16 7.96 6.82
CA GLY A 70 0.97 8.94 7.90
C GLY A 70 1.49 10.33 7.53
N VAL A 71 2.72 10.41 6.98
CA VAL A 71 3.29 11.68 6.51
C VAL A 71 2.46 12.28 5.37
N THR A 72 2.05 11.45 4.41
CA THR A 72 1.24 11.90 3.26
C THR A 72 -0.10 12.47 3.72
N TYR A 73 -0.77 11.83 4.68
CA TYR A 73 -2.04 12.31 5.22
C TYR A 73 -1.87 13.63 5.98
N ALA A 74 -0.83 13.75 6.80
CA ALA A 74 -0.52 14.98 7.54
C ALA A 74 -0.25 16.16 6.60
N ILE A 75 0.53 15.93 5.52
CA ILE A 75 0.78 16.96 4.50
C ILE A 75 -0.51 17.31 3.75
N GLY A 76 -1.33 16.32 3.41
CA GLY A 76 -2.61 16.52 2.73
C GLY A 76 -3.57 17.40 3.55
N GLU A 77 -3.67 17.14 4.86
CA GLU A 77 -4.50 17.94 5.77
C GLU A 77 -3.97 19.37 5.93
N LEU A 78 -2.66 19.53 6.08
CA LEU A 78 -2.03 20.85 6.18
C LEU A 78 -2.28 21.70 4.91
N LEU A 79 -2.20 21.07 3.74
CA LEU A 79 -2.45 21.74 2.47
C LEU A 79 -3.93 22.11 2.30
N ARG A 80 -4.84 21.24 2.74
CA ARG A 80 -6.29 21.48 2.72
C ARG A 80 -6.71 22.63 3.62
N ASN A 81 -5.98 22.88 4.71
CA ASN A 81 -6.21 24.01 5.60
C ASN A 81 -5.64 25.33 5.05
N LEU A 82 -4.59 25.27 4.20
CA LEU A 82 -3.95 26.44 3.60
C LEU A 82 -4.72 26.99 2.38
N ILE A 83 -5.41 26.11 1.65
CA ILE A 83 -6.24 26.49 0.50
C ILE A 83 -7.70 26.43 0.95
N PRO A 84 -8.27 27.54 1.47
CA PRO A 84 -9.70 27.60 1.70
C PRO A 84 -10.39 27.58 0.34
N VAL A 85 -11.05 26.46 0.03
CA VAL A 85 -11.99 26.31 -1.09
C VAL A 85 -13.38 26.67 -0.60
#